data_AF-Q71I19-F1
#
_entry.id   AF-Q71I19-F1
#
_cell.length_a   1.000
_cell.length_b   1.000
_cell.length_c   1.000
_cell.angle_alpha   90.00
_cell.angle_beta   90.00
_cell.angle_gamma   90.00
#
_symmetry.space_group_name_H-M   'P 1'
#
loop_
_entity.id
_entity.type
_entity.pdbx_description
1 polymer ?
#
loop_
_entity_poly.entity_id
_entity_poly.type
_entity_poly.pdbx_seq_one_letter_code
_entity_poly.pdbx_strand_id
1 'polypeptide(L)'
;GKKLPSVRALALELTVNANTVQRALREMTAKGYIFTKRGEGNFVTTDEGRLEEMKSKLLKQELAAFVSRMEKLGVERENLTGLLASYLDDTREE
;
A
#
# COMPACT_ATOMS: atom_id res chain seq x y z
N GLY A 1 -14.61 10.98 0.52
CA GLY A 1 -13.26 10.71 -0.03
C GLY A 1 -12.69 11.91 -0.74
N LYS A 2 -11.36 12.05 -0.80
CA LYS A 2 -10.69 13.10 -1.58
C LYS A 2 -10.90 12.85 -3.08
N LYS A 3 -11.20 13.90 -3.84
CA LYS A 3 -11.35 13.83 -5.30
C LYS A 3 -9.99 13.61 -5.95
N LEU A 4 -9.89 12.64 -6.85
CA LEU A 4 -8.71 12.44 -7.69
C LEU A 4 -8.74 13.40 -8.90
N PRO A 5 -7.57 13.81 -9.43
CA PRO A 5 -7.52 14.55 -10.67
C PRO A 5 -8.12 13.73 -11.83
N SER A 6 -8.47 14.41 -12.91
CA SER A 6 -8.97 13.73 -14.11
C SER A 6 -7.90 12.81 -14.72
N VAL A 7 -8.33 11.81 -15.49
CA VAL A 7 -7.42 10.91 -16.24
C VAL A 7 -6.41 11.70 -17.07
N ARG A 8 -6.86 12.77 -17.75
CA ARG A 8 -5.99 13.61 -18.57
C ARG A 8 -4.99 14.41 -17.73
N ALA A 9 -5.42 14.94 -16.58
CA ALA A 9 -4.52 15.65 -15.67
C ALA A 9 -3.43 14.71 -15.10
N LEU A 10 -3.81 13.52 -14.66
CA LEU A 10 -2.87 12.49 -14.18
C LEU A 10 -1.92 12.02 -15.29
N ALA A 11 -2.41 11.87 -16.52
CA ALA A 11 -1.58 11.50 -17.66
C ALA A 11 -0.49 12.55 -17.95
N LEU A 12 -0.85 13.84 -17.86
CA LEU A 12 0.09 14.95 -18.02
C LEU A 12 1.10 15.02 -16.87
N GLU A 13 0.62 14.94 -15.62
CA GLU A 13 1.47 15.01 -14.42
C GLU A 13 2.49 13.86 -14.38
N LEU A 14 2.03 12.64 -14.65
CA LEU A 14 2.88 11.45 -14.61
C LEU A 14 3.66 11.24 -15.91
N THR A 15 3.40 12.02 -16.96
CA THR A 15 3.95 11.81 -18.31
C THR A 15 3.70 10.39 -18.82
N VAL A 16 2.49 9.87 -18.60
CA VAL A 16 2.06 8.51 -18.95
C VAL A 16 0.86 8.57 -19.90
N ASN A 17 0.72 7.58 -20.77
CA ASN A 17 -0.44 7.46 -21.66
C ASN A 17 -1.77 7.44 -20.88
N ALA A 18 -2.75 8.25 -21.32
CA ALA A 18 -4.07 8.35 -20.69
C ALA A 18 -4.80 7.00 -20.55
N ASN A 19 -4.63 6.09 -21.51
CA ASN A 19 -5.20 4.74 -21.44
C ASN A 19 -4.56 3.92 -20.31
N THR A 20 -3.25 4.08 -20.07
CA THR A 20 -2.54 3.42 -18.97
C THR A 20 -3.05 3.93 -17.62
N VAL A 21 -3.21 5.25 -17.49
CA VAL A 21 -3.83 5.85 -16.29
C VAL A 21 -5.26 5.35 -16.11
N GLN A 22 -6.06 5.30 -17.17
CA GLN A 22 -7.42 4.79 -17.11
C GLN A 22 -7.47 3.32 -16.67
N ARG A 23 -6.57 2.48 -17.19
CA ARG A 23 -6.46 1.07 -16.79
C ARG A 23 -6.10 0.94 -15.32
N ALA A 24 -5.13 1.73 -14.83
CA ALA A 24 -4.75 1.76 -13.42
C ALA A 24 -5.91 2.18 -12.52
N LEU A 25 -6.64 3.25 -12.87
CA LEU A 25 -7.81 3.70 -12.11
C LEU A 25 -8.92 2.65 -12.09
N ARG A 26 -9.19 1.94 -13.21
CA ARG A 26 -10.15 0.82 -13.22
C ARG A 26 -9.74 -0.29 -12.25
N GLU A 27 -8.45 -0.62 -12.20
CA GLU A 27 -7.93 -1.62 -11.28
C GLU A 27 -8.06 -1.17 -9.82
N MET A 28 -7.77 0.09 -9.53
CA MET A 28 -7.98 0.68 -8.20
C MET A 28 -9.45 0.68 -7.80
N THR A 29 -10.37 0.93 -8.74
CA THR A 29 -11.82 0.82 -8.49
C THR A 29 -12.24 -0.62 -8.24
N ALA A 30 -11.73 -1.59 -9.01
CA ALA A 30 -12.00 -3.01 -8.80
C ALA A 30 -11.47 -3.51 -7.45
N LYS A 31 -10.31 -3.00 -7.02
CA LYS A 31 -9.74 -3.20 -5.68
C LYS A 31 -10.43 -2.34 -4.61
N GLY A 32 -11.40 -1.50 -4.99
CA GLY A 32 -12.21 -0.61 -4.15
C GLY A 32 -11.41 0.43 -3.36
N TYR A 33 -10.21 0.76 -3.83
CA TYR A 33 -9.40 1.85 -3.28
C TYR A 33 -10.00 3.21 -3.63
N ILE A 34 -10.69 3.27 -4.76
CA ILE A 34 -11.40 4.45 -5.24
C ILE A 34 -12.80 4.04 -5.71
N PHE A 35 -13.70 5.01 -5.79
CA PHE A 35 -15.03 4.85 -6.37
C PHE A 35 -15.33 5.98 -7.36
N THR A 36 -16.16 5.69 -8.35
CA THR A 36 -16.54 6.65 -9.39
C THR A 36 -17.92 7.22 -9.09
N LYS A 37 -18.03 8.54 -9.03
CA LYS A 37 -19.32 9.24 -9.10
C LYS A 37 -19.56 9.70 -10.52
N ARG A 38 -20.66 9.25 -11.12
CA ARG A 38 -21.02 9.57 -12.51
C ARG A 38 -21.10 11.10 -12.67
N GLY A 39 -20.37 11.64 -13.65
CA GLY A 39 -20.31 13.08 -13.92
C GLY A 39 -19.38 13.89 -13.01
N GLU A 40 -18.99 13.36 -11.84
CA GLU A 40 -18.16 14.09 -10.88
C GLU A 40 -16.69 13.65 -10.87
N GLY A 41 -16.40 12.39 -11.23
CA GLY A 41 -15.05 11.84 -11.30
C GLY A 41 -14.79 10.72 -10.28
N ASN A 42 -13.50 10.48 -9.98
CA ASN A 42 -13.06 9.43 -9.06
C ASN A 42 -12.71 9.99 -7.68
N PHE A 43 -13.00 9.22 -6.63
CA PHE A 43 -12.80 9.61 -5.24
C PHE A 43 -12.15 8.47 -4.45
N VAL A 44 -11.27 8.81 -3.50
CA VAL A 44 -10.66 7.82 -2.60
C VAL A 44 -11.71 7.26 -1.64
N THR A 45 -11.67 5.95 -1.38
CA THR A 45 -12.59 5.32 -0.41
C THR A 45 -12.43 5.91 1.00
N THR A 46 -13.52 5.93 1.76
CA THR A 46 -13.55 6.31 3.19
C THR A 46 -14.08 5.17 4.05
N ASP A 47 -14.13 3.97 3.50
CA ASP A 47 -14.50 2.76 4.23
C ASP A 47 -13.34 2.37 5.15
N GLU A 48 -13.53 2.59 6.45
CA GLU A 48 -12.53 2.29 7.49
C GLU A 48 -12.18 0.80 7.55
N GLY A 49 -13.15 -0.09 7.34
CA GLY A 49 -12.92 -1.54 7.33
C GLY A 49 -12.01 -1.94 6.17
N ARG A 50 -12.23 -1.35 4.99
CA ARG A 50 -11.38 -1.58 3.82
C ARG A 50 -9.98 -1.00 3.98
N LEU A 51 -9.86 0.19 4.59
CA LEU A 51 -8.57 0.80 4.88
C LEU A 51 -7.74 -0.07 5.84
N GLU A 52 -8.37 -0.64 6.88
CA GLU A 52 -7.69 -1.52 7.82
C GLU A 52 -7.28 -2.85 7.17
N GLU A 53 -8.14 -3.43 6.31
CA GLU A 53 -7.79 -4.62 5.53
C GLU A 53 -6.57 -4.37 4.63
N MET A 54 -6.54 -3.23 3.92
CA MET A 54 -5.42 -2.84 3.08
C MET A 54 -4.13 -2.69 3.89
N LYS A 55 -4.21 -2.02 5.04
CA LYS A 55 -3.08 -1.82 5.95
C LYS A 55 -2.56 -3.16 6.47
N SER A 56 -3.45 -4.03 6.94
CA SER A 56 -3.10 -5.37 7.42
C SER A 56 -2.42 -6.19 6.33
N LYS A 57 -2.94 -6.13 5.09
CA LYS A 57 -2.33 -6.82 3.95
C LYS A 57 -0.92 -6.33 3.64
N LEU A 58 -0.70 -5.01 3.62
CA LEU A 58 0.61 -4.43 3.39
C LEU A 58 1.59 -4.82 4.49
N LEU A 59 1.18 -4.72 5.76
CA LEU A 59 1.99 -5.13 6.90
C LEU A 59 2.39 -6.61 6.80
N LYS A 60 1.46 -7.49 6.45
CA LYS A 60 1.77 -8.92 6.25
C LYS A 60 2.77 -9.16 5.12
N GLN A 61 2.68 -8.40 4.03
CA GLN A 61 3.62 -8.50 2.92
C GLN A 61 5.03 -8.05 3.32
N GLU A 62 5.13 -6.93 4.03
CA GLU A 62 6.40 -6.42 4.54
C GLU A 62 7.04 -7.38 5.55
N LEU A 63 6.24 -7.90 6.48
CA LEU A 63 6.72 -8.90 7.45
C LEU A 63 7.17 -10.19 6.76
N ALA A 64 6.42 -10.69 5.77
CA ALA A 64 6.82 -11.87 5.02
C ALA A 64 8.13 -11.64 4.25
N ALA A 65 8.29 -10.47 3.63
CA ALA A 65 9.52 -10.10 2.95
C ALA A 65 10.70 -9.97 3.92
N PHE A 66 10.48 -9.37 5.11
CA PHE A 66 11.46 -9.27 6.17
C PHE A 66 11.92 -10.64 6.66
N VAL A 67 10.98 -11.53 7.04
CA VAL A 67 11.29 -12.89 7.51
C VAL A 67 12.08 -13.65 6.44
N SER A 68 11.66 -13.59 5.18
CA SER A 68 12.41 -14.26 4.09
C SER A 68 13.83 -13.73 3.92
N ARG A 69 14.06 -12.42 4.11
CA ARG A 69 15.42 -11.85 4.09
C ARG A 69 16.26 -12.35 5.27
N MET A 70 15.68 -12.41 6.46
CA MET A 70 16.38 -12.88 7.66
C MET A 70 16.74 -14.36 7.56
N GLU A 71 15.83 -15.20 7.06
CA GLU A 71 16.09 -16.63 6.79
C GLU A 71 17.26 -16.82 5.81
N LYS A 72 17.31 -16.00 4.74
CA LYS A 72 18.42 -16.03 3.77
C LYS A 72 19.76 -15.61 4.36
N LEU A 73 19.75 -14.83 5.44
CA LEU A 73 20.94 -14.43 6.18
C LEU A 73 21.34 -15.46 7.25
N GLY A 74 20.60 -16.57 7.37
CA GLY A 74 20.89 -17.63 8.35
C GLY A 74 20.29 -17.37 9.73
N VAL A 75 19.37 -16.41 9.87
CA VAL A 75 18.66 -16.18 11.13
C VAL A 75 17.54 -17.20 11.26
N GLU A 76 17.62 -18.04 12.28
CA GLU A 76 16.56 -18.99 12.64
C GLU A 76 15.31 -18.25 13.15
N ARG A 77 14.13 -18.82 12.87
CA ARG A 77 12.84 -18.19 13.21
C ARG A 77 12.67 -17.98 14.71
N GLU A 78 13.17 -18.89 15.54
CA GLU A 78 13.09 -18.77 17.00
C GLU A 78 13.86 -17.55 17.52
N ASN A 79 14.94 -17.14 16.83
CA ASN A 79 15.80 -16.02 17.25
C ASN A 79 15.33 -14.67 16.69
N LEU A 80 14.49 -14.68 15.65
CA LEU A 80 14.08 -13.49 14.91
C LEU A 80 13.24 -12.52 15.76
N THR A 81 12.37 -13.05 16.62
CA THR A 81 11.55 -12.22 17.54
C THR A 81 12.42 -11.55 18.60
N GLY A 82 13.41 -12.26 19.15
CA GLY A 82 14.36 -11.72 20.12
C GLY A 82 15.26 -10.63 19.51
N LEU A 83 15.77 -10.86 18.30
CA LEU A 83 16.57 -9.89 17.56
C LEU A 83 15.78 -8.59 17.30
N LEU A 84 14.52 -8.73 16.87
CA LEU A 84 13.65 -7.59 16.62
C LEU A 84 13.34 -6.83 17.91
N ALA A 85 13.07 -7.53 19.01
CA ALA A 85 12.82 -6.90 20.31
C ALA A 85 14.03 -6.08 20.77
N SER A 86 15.23 -6.66 20.74
CA SER A 86 16.47 -5.95 21.09
C SER A 86 16.67 -4.69 20.25
N TYR A 87 16.52 -4.78 18.93
CA TYR A 87 16.66 -3.62 18.04
C TYR A 87 15.63 -2.52 18.32
N LEU A 88 14.40 -2.88 18.63
CA LEU A 88 13.33 -1.91 18.95
C LEU A 88 13.54 -1.24 20.31
N ASP A 89 14.21 -1.90 21.24
CA ASP A 89 14.53 -1.30 22.53
C ASP A 89 15.75 -0.37 22.41
N ASP A 90 16.78 -0.75 21.63
CA ASP A 90 17.94 0.10 21.34
C ASP A 90 17.56 1.40 20.61
N THR A 91 16.60 1.34 19.68
CA THR A 91 16.14 2.51 18.90
C THR A 91 15.17 3.44 19.64
N ARG A 92 14.77 3.12 20.87
CA ARG A 92 13.99 4.03 21.74
C ARG A 92 14.86 4.91 22.62
N GLU A 93 16.16 4.63 22.69
CA GLU A 93 17.12 5.39 23.50
C GLU A 93 17.84 6.51 22.71
N GLU A 94 17.61 6.61 21.40
CA GLU A 94 18.03 7.73 20.51
C GLU A 94 16.86 8.66 20.15
#